data_AF-A0A380NYF4-F1
#
_entry.id   AF-A0A380NYF4-F1
#
_cell.length_a   1.000
_cell.length_b   1.000
_cell.length_c   1.000
_cell.angle_alpha   90.00
_cell.angle_beta   90.00
_cell.angle_gamma   90.00
#
_symmetry.space_group_name_H-M   'P 1'
#
loop_
_entity.id
_entity.type
_entity.pdbx_description
1 polymer ?
#
loop_
_entity_poly.entity_id
_entity_poly.type
_entity_poly.pdbx_seq_one_letter_code
_entity_poly.pdbx_strand_id
1 'polypeptide(L)' 'MAYLDKREVIESIFKPDLFKFRIGELSKMTGVSTRQLRYWESKAIINPLPREGDQDARVYNYEAFHKVQSIKYFWMKAIR' A
#
# COMPACT_ATOMS: atom_id res chain seq x y z
N MET A 1 4.02 15.41 35.93
CA MET A 1 4.47 14.75 34.70
C MET A 1 3.23 14.32 33.94
N ALA A 2 2.96 14.89 32.77
CA ALA A 2 1.81 14.49 31.95
C ALA A 2 2.02 13.05 31.47
N TYR A 3 1.06 12.17 31.76
CA TYR A 3 1.01 10.84 31.15
C TYR A 3 0.67 11.03 29.67
N LEU A 4 1.68 10.97 28.80
CA LEU A 4 1.48 10.86 27.37
C LEU A 4 0.85 9.50 27.09
N ASP A 5 -0.37 9.49 26.56
CA ASP A 5 -0.99 8.27 26.07
C ASP A 5 -0.12 7.70 24.95
N LYS A 6 0.32 6.45 25.12
CA LYS A 6 1.15 5.76 24.12
C LYS A 6 0.47 5.71 22.75
N ARG A 7 -0.87 5.74 22.69
CA ARG A 7 -1.63 5.75 21.44
C ARG A 7 -1.44 7.06 20.67
N GLU A 8 -1.61 8.20 21.33
CA GLU A 8 -1.39 9.53 20.72
C GLU A 8 0.04 9.68 20.20
N VAL A 9 1.02 9.17 20.95
CA VAL A 9 2.43 9.21 20.52
C VAL A 9 2.63 8.36 19.26
N ILE A 10 2.08 7.15 19.21
CA ILE A 10 2.18 6.26 18.04
C ILE A 10 1.50 6.89 16.81
N GLU A 11 0.31 7.46 16.96
CA GLU A 11 -0.40 8.15 15.88
C GLU A 11 0.34 9.40 15.38
N SER A 12 0.99 10.16 16.28
CA SER A 12 1.75 11.35 15.89
C SER A 12 3.01 11.02 15.08
N ILE A 13 3.63 9.87 15.36
CA ILE A 13 4.89 9.43 14.73
C ILE A 13 4.60 8.66 13.43
N PHE A 14 3.58 7.80 13.44
CA PHE A 14 3.25 6.97 12.29
C PHE A 14 2.24 7.69 11.38
N LYS A 15 2.75 8.30 10.30
CA LYS A 15 1.94 9.02 9.31
C LYS A 15 1.85 8.23 8.00
N PRO A 16 0.95 7.23 7.90
CA PRO A 16 0.88 6.32 6.76
C PRO A 16 0.60 7.02 5.42
N ASP A 17 -0.06 8.18 5.46
CA ASP A 17 -0.38 8.99 4.29
C ASP A 17 0.86 9.60 3.61
N LEU A 18 1.98 9.68 4.33
CA LEU A 18 3.25 10.14 3.76
C LEU A 18 3.95 9.06 2.93
N PHE A 19 3.58 7.79 3.11
CA PHE A 19 4.20 6.70 2.36
C PHE A 19 3.70 6.66 0.93
N LYS A 20 4.62 6.80 -0.02
CA LYS A 20 4.36 6.73 -1.45
C LYS A 20 5.32 5.74 -2.08
N PHE A 21 4.77 4.75 -2.79
CA PHE A 21 5.50 3.66 -3.41
C PHE A 21 5.21 3.61 -4.90
N ARG A 22 6.23 3.48 -5.74
CA ARG A 22 6.07 3.06 -7.15
C ARG A 22 5.70 1.58 -7.20
N ILE A 23 5.11 1.14 -8.31
CA ILE A 23 4.71 -0.26 -8.50
C ILE A 23 5.87 -1.27 -8.33
N GLY A 24 7.10 -0.86 -8.68
CA GLY A 24 8.30 -1.68 -8.47
C GLY A 24 8.66 -1.87 -7.00
N GLU A 25 8.48 -0.83 -6.18
CA GLU A 25 8.70 -0.90 -4.72
C GLU A 25 7.60 -1.75 -4.07
N LEU A 26 6.35 -1.53 -4.47
CA LEU A 26 5.21 -2.33 -4.03
C LEU A 26 5.43 -3.82 -4.33
N SER A 27 5.97 -4.15 -5.52
CA SER A 27 6.33 -5.51 -5.89
C SER A 27 7.41 -6.10 -4.97
N LYS A 28 8.50 -5.37 -4.72
CA LYS A 28 9.57 -5.81 -3.82
C LYS A 28 9.08 -6.03 -2.39
N MET A 29 8.28 -5.11 -1.85
CA MET A 29 7.76 -5.16 -0.49
C MET A 29 6.74 -6.29 -0.27
N THR A 30 5.97 -6.63 -1.31
CA THR A 30 4.87 -7.60 -1.20
C THR A 30 5.21 -8.99 -1.75
N GLY A 31 6.25 -9.09 -2.58
CA GLY A 31 6.58 -10.30 -3.33
C GLY A 31 5.55 -10.66 -4.40
N VAL A 32 4.60 -9.77 -4.69
CA VAL A 32 3.66 -9.92 -5.82
C VAL A 32 4.32 -9.36 -7.07
N SER A 33 4.23 -10.05 -8.20
CA SER A 33 4.84 -9.59 -9.45
C SER A 33 4.22 -8.28 -9.91
N THR A 34 5.02 -7.41 -10.54
CA THR A 34 4.53 -6.15 -11.13
C THR A 34 3.40 -6.38 -12.13
N ARG A 35 3.43 -7.48 -12.89
CA ARG A 35 2.37 -7.89 -13.81
C ARG A 35 1.04 -8.12 -13.08
N GLN A 36 1.05 -8.86 -11.98
CA GLN A 36 -0.14 -9.12 -11.18
C GLN A 36 -0.70 -7.84 -10.55
N LEU A 37 0.19 -6.96 -10.05
CA LEU A 37 -0.20 -5.66 -9.53
C LEU A 37 -0.87 -4.79 -10.60
N ARG A 38 -0.33 -4.75 -11.83
CA ARG A 38 -0.97 -4.04 -12.96
C ARG A 38 -2.32 -4.64 -13.35
N TYR A 39 -2.46 -5.96 -13.28
CA TYR A 39 -3.74 -6.63 -13.50
C TYR A 39 -4.76 -6.25 -12.42
N TRP A 40 -4.36 -6.18 -11.16
CA TRP A 40 -5.24 -5.72 -10.09
C TRP A 40 -5.58 -4.23 -10.21
N GLU A 41 -4.63 -3.40 -10.64
CA GLU A 41 -4.87 -1.98 -10.97
C GLU A 41 -5.92 -1.84 -12.08
N SER A 42 -5.79 -2.58 -13.19
CA SER A 42 -6.75 -2.51 -14.30
C SER A 42 -8.14 -3.04 -13.96
N LYS A 43 -8.26 -3.82 -12.89
CA LYS A 43 -9.53 -4.30 -12.32
C LYS A 43 -10.05 -3.44 -11.18
N ALA A 44 -9.44 -2.28 -10.91
CA ALA A 44 -9.76 -1.40 -9.78
C ALA A 44 -9.72 -2.09 -8.39
N ILE A 45 -8.99 -3.21 -8.29
CA ILE A 45 -8.77 -3.91 -7.03
C ILE A 45 -7.79 -3.11 -6.17
N ILE A 46 -6.75 -2.52 -6.77
CA ILE A 46 -5.89 -1.53 -6.13
C ILE A 46 -5.88 -0.28 -7.00
N ASN A 47 -5.76 0.90 -6.39
CA ASN A 47 -5.76 2.16 -7.13
C ASN A 47 -4.51 2.97 -6.78
N PRO A 48 -3.87 3.61 -7.76
CA PRO A 48 -2.85 4.61 -7.47
C PRO A 48 -3.49 5.86 -6.86
N LEU A 49 -2.68 6.66 -6.17
CA LEU A 49 -3.12 7.98 -5.72
C LEU A 49 -3.46 8.89 -6.93
N PRO A 50 -4.37 9.86 -6.75
CA PRO A 50 -4.63 10.90 -7.74
C PRO A 50 -3.32 11.59 -8.15
N ARG A 51 -3.23 11.96 -9.42
CA ARG A 51 -2.08 12.68 -9.98
C ARG A 51 -2.51 14.08 -10.33
N GLU A 52 -1.66 15.06 -10.04
CA GLU A 52 -1.90 16.46 -10.41
C GLU A 52 -1.51 16.70 -11.88
N GLY A 53 -0.47 16.02 -12.39
CA GLY A 53 -0.09 16.05 -13.80
C GLY A 53 -0.08 14.66 -14.47
N ASP A 54 -0.32 14.63 -15.78
CA ASP A 54 -0.29 13.38 -16.58
C ASP A 54 1.08 12.71 -16.63
N GLN A 55 2.15 13.51 -16.50
CA GLN A 55 3.54 13.06 -16.50
C GLN A 55 4.00 12.51 -15.14
N ASP A 56 3.20 12.68 -14.09
CA ASP A 56 3.58 12.18 -12.76
C ASP A 56 3.55 10.65 -12.73
N ALA A 57 4.59 10.10 -12.11
CA ALA A 57 4.68 8.67 -11.89
C ALA A 57 3.53 8.20 -11.00
N ARG A 58 2.87 7.11 -11.39
CA ARG A 58 1.87 6.46 -10.55
C ARG A 58 2.50 5.97 -9.26
N VAL A 59 1.92 6.38 -8.14
CA VAL A 59 2.33 5.98 -6.79
C VAL A 59 1.16 5.41 -6.01
N TYR A 60 1.49 4.57 -5.04
CA TYR A 60 0.59 3.82 -4.19
C TYR A 60 0.88 4.17 -2.74
N ASN A 61 -0.15 4.24 -1.91
CA ASN A 61 0.00 4.54 -0.49
C ASN A 61 0.07 3.26 0.38
N TYR A 62 0.13 3.47 1.69
CA TYR A 62 0.09 2.39 2.67
C TYR A 62 -1.17 1.52 2.58
N GLU A 63 -2.33 2.10 2.25
CA GLU A 63 -3.58 1.36 2.07
C GLU A 63 -3.46 0.33 0.93
N ALA A 64 -2.93 0.75 -0.22
CA ALA A 64 -2.69 -0.14 -1.35
C ALA A 64 -1.71 -1.27 -0.98
N PHE A 65 -0.64 -0.97 -0.22
CA PHE A 65 0.26 -1.99 0.31
C PHE A 65 -0.48 -3.02 1.18
N HIS A 66 -1.28 -2.56 2.15
CA HIS A 66 -2.02 -3.44 3.04
C HIS A 66 -3.03 -4.30 2.28
N LYS A 67 -3.70 -3.73 1.27
CA LYS A 67 -4.65 -4.45 0.40
C LYS A 67 -3.97 -5.57 -0.40
N VAL A 68 -2.82 -5.28 -1.00
CA VAL A 68 -2.00 -6.28 -1.72
C VAL A 68 -1.58 -7.42 -0.79
N GLN A 69 -1.08 -7.10 0.40
CA GLN A 69 -0.67 -8.11 1.39
C GLN A 69 -1.85 -8.98 1.83
N SER A 70 -3.01 -8.37 2.08
CA SER A 70 -4.22 -9.07 2.47
C SER A 70 -4.66 -10.06 1.39
N ILE A 71 -4.74 -9.61 0.13
CA ILE A 71 -5.11 -10.49 -0.99
C ILE A 71 -4.15 -11.67 -1.10
N LYS A 72 -2.84 -11.42 -1.06
CA LYS A 72 -1.81 -12.46 -1.12
C LYS A 72 -1.99 -13.49 0.00
N TYR A 73 -2.19 -13.03 1.23
CA TYR A 73 -2.36 -13.87 2.40
C TYR A 73 -3.57 -14.78 2.28
N PHE A 74 -4.74 -14.23 1.91
CA PHE A 74 -5.97 -15.00 1.79
C PHE A 74 -5.98 -15.93 0.57
N TRP A 75 -5.40 -15.52 -0.56
CA TRP A 75 -5.20 -16.41 -1.71
C TRP A 75 -4.30 -17.60 -1.37
N MET A 76 -3.19 -17.38 -0.67
CA MET A 76 -2.30 -18.47 -0.26
C MET A 76 -2.98 -19.45 0.72
N LYS A 77 -3.87 -18.95 1.58
CA LYS A 77 -4.65 -19.81 2.50
C LYS A 77 -5.72 -20.63 1.79
N ALA A 78 -6.33 -20.11 0.73
CA ALA A 78 -7.40 -20.82 0.00
C ALA A 78 -6.90 -21.98 -0.89
N ILE A 79 -5.59 -22.05 -1.16
CA ILE A 79 -4.96 -23.09 -1.98
C ILE A 79 -4.40 -24.24 -1.11
N ARG A 80 -4.39 -24.08 0.22
CA ARG A 80 -4.01 -25.11 1.20
C ARG A 80 -5.24 -25.75 1.82
#